data_AF-A0A7D5R5S8-F1
#
_entry.id   AF-A0A7D5R5S8-F1
#
_cell.length_a   1.000
_cell.length_b   1.000
_cell.length_c   1.000
_cell.angle_alpha   90.00
_cell.angle_beta   90.00
_cell.angle_gamma   90.00
#
_symmetry.space_group_name_H-M   'P 1'
#
loop_
_entity.id
_entity.type
_entity.pdbx_description
1 polymer ?
#
loop_
_entity_poly.entity_id
_entity_poly.type
_entity_poly.pdbx_seq_one_letter_code
_entity_poly.pdbx_strand_id
1 'polypeptide(L)' 'MVVLEVVAKLEQLNEEQKNTLDQLHEQFEDLAKDPRFAGLPMDEIENLFSAYLKTWIKTNNDVINLLKN' A
#
# COMPACT_ATOMS: atom_id res chain seq x y z
N MET A 1 22.83 -4.12 15.47
CA MET A 1 21.70 -3.34 16.05
C MET A 1 20.92 -2.56 14.99
N VAL A 2 21.55 -2.03 13.92
CA VAL A 2 20.86 -1.30 12.83
C VAL A 2 19.96 -2.19 11.94
N VAL A 3 20.36 -3.43 11.66
CA VAL A 3 19.59 -4.33 10.76
C VAL A 3 18.21 -4.68 11.34
N LEU A 4 18.13 -4.92 12.65
CA LEU A 4 16.85 -5.21 13.32
C LEU A 4 15.91 -3.99 13.31
N GLU A 5 16.44 -2.78 13.43
CA GLU A 5 15.65 -1.55 13.32
C GLU A 5 15.11 -1.34 11.90
N VAL A 6 15.90 -1.65 10.87
CA VAL A 6 15.45 -1.58 9.47
C VAL A 6 14.35 -2.60 9.22
N VAL A 7 14.51 -3.84 9.69
CA VAL A 7 13.48 -4.89 9.59
C VAL A 7 12.19 -4.45 10.27
N ALA A 8 12.25 -3.96 11.51
CA ALA A 8 11.06 -3.51 12.24
C ALA A 8 10.33 -2.38 11.53
N LYS A 9 11.05 -1.42 10.95
CA LYS A 9 10.45 -0.34 10.15
C LYS A 9 9.77 -0.85 8.88
N LEU A 10 10.37 -1.82 8.18
CA LEU A 10 9.76 -2.42 6.98
C LEU A 10 8.51 -3.23 7.33
N GLU A 11 8.52 -3.93 8.46
CA GLU A 11 7.35 -4.66 8.97
C GLU A 11 6.21 -3.71 9.35
N GLN A 12 6.52 -2.62 10.06
CA GLN A 12 5.55 -1.58 10.38
C GLN A 12 4.95 -0.94 9.11
N LEU A 13 5.79 -0.58 8.14
CA LEU A 13 5.32 -0.01 6.86
C LEU A 13 4.41 -0.99 6.12
N ASN A 14 4.70 -2.28 6.17
CA ASN A 14 3.85 -3.31 5.56
C ASN A 14 2.48 -3.39 6.26
N GLU A 15 2.40 -3.25 7.57
CA GLU A 15 1.14 -3.20 8.31
C GLU A 15 0.31 -1.96 7.94
N GLU A 16 0.94 -0.79 7.89
CA GLU A 16 0.29 0.46 7.47
C GLU A 16 -0.26 0.35 6.03
N GLN A 17 0.50 -0.22 5.11
CA GLN A 17 0.08 -0.45 3.73
C GLN A 17 -1.06 -1.47 3.61
N LYS A 18 -1.08 -2.51 4.45
CA LYS A 18 -2.21 -3.47 4.51
C LYS A 18 -3.48 -2.81 5.02
N ASN A 19 -3.39 -2.03 6.10
CA ASN A 19 -4.53 -1.26 6.60
C ASN A 19 -5.08 -0.30 5.53
N THR A 20 -4.17 0.32 4.76
CA THR A 20 -4.56 1.18 3.63
C THR A 20 -5.26 0.38 2.53
N LEU A 21 -4.77 -0.82 2.20
CA LEU A 21 -5.41 -1.72 1.23
C LEU A 21 -6.81 -2.14 1.66
N ASP A 22 -7.01 -2.42 2.94
CA ASP A 22 -8.31 -2.87 3.48
C ASP A 22 -9.38 -1.78 3.39
N GLN A 23 -8.97 -0.51 3.49
CA GLN A 23 -9.84 0.66 3.39
C GLN A 23 -9.91 1.26 1.99
N LEU A 24 -9.10 0.74 1.05
CA LEU A 24 -8.87 1.37 -0.24
C LEU A 24 -10.16 1.58 -1.03
N HIS A 25 -10.98 0.54 -1.10
CA HIS A 25 -12.21 0.56 -1.89
C HIS A 25 -13.21 1.59 -1.37
N GLU A 26 -13.45 1.62 -0.06
CA GLU A 26 -14.34 2.58 0.59
C GLU A 26 -13.86 4.03 0.36
N GLN A 27 -12.56 4.28 0.46
CA GLN A 27 -11.99 5.60 0.19
C GLN A 27 -12.16 6.03 -1.26
N PHE A 28 -12.00 5.10 -2.22
CA PHE A 28 -12.18 5.39 -3.64
C PHE A 28 -13.65 5.58 -4.02
N GLU A 29 -14.57 4.84 -3.42
CA GLU A 29 -16.02 5.08 -3.56
C GLU A 29 -16.40 6.49 -3.09
N ASP A 30 -15.86 6.94 -1.97
CA ASP A 30 -16.13 8.27 -1.45
C ASP A 30 -15.52 9.38 -2.31
N LEU A 31 -14.31 9.17 -2.85
CA LEU A 31 -13.70 10.08 -3.81
C LEU A 31 -14.49 10.14 -5.12
N ALA A 32 -15.03 9.02 -5.60
CA ALA A 32 -15.84 8.97 -6.82
C ALA A 32 -17.17 9.74 -6.69
N LYS A 33 -17.70 9.90 -5.48
CA LYS A 33 -18.90 10.71 -5.21
C LYS A 33 -18.64 12.22 -5.23
N ASP A 34 -17.37 12.63 -5.13
CA ASP A 34 -17.00 14.05 -5.09
C ASP A 34 -16.93 14.65 -6.51
N PRO A 35 -17.67 15.75 -6.80
CA PRO A 35 -17.71 16.39 -8.11
C PRO A 35 -16.34 16.80 -8.67
N ARG A 36 -15.32 16.99 -7.83
CA ARG A 36 -13.96 17.34 -8.24
C ARG A 36 -13.28 16.22 -9.03
N PHE A 37 -13.70 14.98 -8.83
CA PHE A 37 -13.17 13.80 -9.51
C PHE A 37 -14.10 13.29 -10.62
N ALA A 38 -15.16 14.04 -10.94
CA ALA A 38 -16.10 13.67 -12.00
C ALA A 38 -15.38 13.52 -13.36
N GLY A 39 -15.60 12.38 -14.02
CA GLY A 39 -15.00 12.06 -15.32
C GLY A 39 -13.62 11.40 -15.23
N LEU A 40 -13.07 11.17 -14.03
CA LEU A 40 -11.87 10.35 -13.86
C LEU A 40 -12.23 8.86 -13.80
N PRO A 41 -11.39 7.97 -14.35
CA PRO A 41 -11.60 6.52 -14.27
C PRO A 41 -11.19 6.01 -12.88
N MET A 42 -12.01 6.29 -11.87
CA MET A 42 -11.68 6.00 -10.46
C MET A 42 -11.38 4.51 -10.22
N ASP A 43 -12.11 3.60 -10.86
CA ASP A 43 -11.86 2.16 -10.77
C ASP A 43 -10.48 1.75 -11.30
N GLU A 44 -10.03 2.37 -12.41
CA GLU A 44 -8.69 2.09 -12.95
C GLU A 44 -7.60 2.64 -12.03
N ILE A 45 -7.82 3.83 -11.47
CA ILE A 45 -6.90 4.45 -10.50
C ILE A 45 -6.83 3.62 -9.22
N GLU A 46 -7.97 3.12 -8.72
CA GLU A 46 -8.03 2.23 -7.56
C GLU A 46 -7.21 0.96 -7.81
N ASN A 47 -7.41 0.32 -8.98
CA ASN A 47 -6.68 -0.88 -9.37
C ASN A 47 -5.18 -0.63 -9.44
N LEU A 48 -4.75 0.49 -10.03
CA LEU A 48 -3.34 0.88 -10.09
C LEU A 48 -2.75 1.11 -8.70
N PHE A 49 -3.48 1.81 -7.83
CA PHE A 49 -3.03 2.07 -6.46
C PHE A 49 -2.94 0.79 -5.63
N SER A 50 -3.92 -0.12 -5.78
CA SER A 50 -3.89 -1.46 -5.17
C SER A 50 -2.68 -2.27 -5.62
N ALA A 51 -2.40 -2.27 -6.93
CA ALA A 51 -1.24 -2.98 -7.49
C ALA A 51 0.08 -2.40 -6.98
N TYR A 52 0.17 -1.08 -6.86
CA TYR A 52 1.33 -0.40 -6.29
C TYR A 52 1.59 -0.82 -4.84
N LEU A 53 0.58 -0.72 -3.96
CA LEU A 53 0.72 -1.09 -2.55
C LEU A 53 1.11 -2.57 -2.39
N LYS A 54 0.47 -3.47 -3.14
CA LYS A 54 0.81 -4.90 -3.12
C LYS A 54 2.26 -5.16 -3.55
N THR A 55 2.72 -4.45 -4.57
CA THR A 55 4.11 -4.55 -5.06
C THR A 55 5.09 -4.06 -4.00
N TRP A 56 4.79 -2.93 -3.34
CA TRP A 56 5.63 -2.41 -2.27
C TRP A 56 5.75 -3.38 -1.10
N ILE A 57 4.62 -3.91 -0.60
CA ILE A 57 4.62 -4.92 0.48
C ILE A 57 5.50 -6.10 0.11
N LYS A 58 5.36 -6.61 -1.13
CA LYS A 58 6.19 -7.70 -1.64
C LYS A 58 7.68 -7.35 -1.60
N THR A 59 8.06 -6.19 -2.15
CA THR A 59 9.47 -5.74 -2.15
C THR A 59 10.03 -5.59 -0.75
N ASN A 60 9.26 -5.05 0.20
CA ASN A 60 9.68 -4.95 1.60
C ASN A 60 9.92 -6.34 2.21
N ASN A 61 9.05 -7.31 1.94
CA ASN A 61 9.23 -8.69 2.40
C ASN A 61 10.48 -9.34 1.79
N ASP A 62 10.75 -9.10 0.50
CA ASP A 62 11.97 -9.60 -0.16
C ASP A 62 13.23 -9.02 0.51
N VAL A 63 13.23 -7.72 0.83
CA VAL A 63 14.33 -7.07 1.57
C VAL A 63 14.47 -7.63 2.98
N ILE A 64 13.36 -7.81 3.72
CA ILE A 64 13.39 -8.40 5.06
C ILE A 64 14.00 -9.80 5.02
N ASN A 65 13.62 -10.63 4.04
CA ASN A 65 14.17 -11.97 3.87
C ASN A 65 15.67 -11.94 3.58
N LEU A 66 16.13 -10.99 2.75
CA LEU A 66 17.57 -10.78 2.50
C LEU A 66 18.34 -10.35 3.75
N LEU A 67 17.75 -9.54 4.61
CA LEU A 67 18.39 -9.02 5.82
C LEU A 67 18.38 -9.99 7.02
N LYS A 68 17.43 -10.93 7.04
CA LYS A 68 17.31 -11.97 8.08
C LYS A 68 18.14 -13.23 7.77
N ASN A 69 18.55 -13.42 6.51
CA ASN A 69 19.48 -14.47 6.08
C ASN A 69 20.93 -14.08 6.36
#